data_AF-A0AAV7XKA3-F1
#
_entry.id   AF-A0AAV7XKA3-F1
#
_cell.length_a   1.000
_cell.length_b   1.000
_cell.length_c   1.000
_cell.angle_alpha   90.00
_cell.angle_beta   90.00
_cell.angle_gamma   90.00
#
_symmetry.space_group_name_H-M   'P 1'
#
loop_
_entity.id
_entity.type
_entity.pdbx_description
1 polymer ?
#
loop_
_entity_poly.entity_id
_entity_poly.type
_entity_poly.pdbx_seq_one_letter_code
_entity_poly.pdbx_strand_id
1 'polypeptide(L)'
;MPRRCCICKISSSALTFNEIPSEATLRAKWLALIPDVDNLTGNPKVCERHFHPSDYDTSGKYKRLKRGVVPMVIPNEDIGSTALQEDKDRFFYLREIQEKNSELNQVKTKLQDVQETMKGITKEGGGLEKQVKSVQHQIGSLKEERQKNTSKITTLYSELRESKWTCHQRAMIIKTNEKTIRILEGKLRVAEAAAASARQKVVNKKDTEKLTKMKNKYTKERDENNKKIQSLKEKVERLLAERKELEQNCYYKNIEQMITNMDTDRKAAFILDQIRLYNMKVPRYADTTLQECIIWQDTDPRGYQFVRDSELLTLPAQHTMKKRLGPIDEDLVESDHSKATSNSKVFPNEVPAMNDHIYNKNPNTVHKVVLDLNLQKEVGEDNNCTDGPDMLFQGVGSTVTL
;
A
#
# COMPACT_ATOMS: atom_id res chain seq x y z
N MET A 1 17.36 42.27 -76.39
CA MET A 1 16.14 41.85 -77.12
C MET A 1 15.68 40.49 -76.59
N PRO A 2 14.38 40.29 -76.32
CA PRO A 2 13.87 39.00 -75.84
C PRO A 2 14.03 37.92 -76.92
N ARG A 3 14.58 36.77 -76.54
CA ARG A 3 14.68 35.61 -77.44
C ARG A 3 13.28 35.04 -77.66
N ARG A 4 12.92 34.74 -78.90
CA ARG A 4 11.62 34.14 -79.29
C ARG A 4 11.87 32.75 -79.90
N CYS A 5 11.06 31.76 -79.50
CA CYS A 5 11.15 30.41 -80.05
C CYS A 5 10.66 30.41 -81.51
N CYS A 6 11.41 29.82 -82.43
CA CYS A 6 11.00 29.75 -83.83
C CYS A 6 9.84 28.77 -84.10
N ILE A 7 9.63 27.78 -83.21
CA ILE A 7 8.53 26.79 -83.29
C ILE A 7 7.24 27.34 -82.65
N CYS A 8 7.21 27.54 -81.32
CA CYS A 8 5.99 27.97 -80.62
C CYS A 8 5.81 29.49 -80.46
N LYS A 9 6.71 30.32 -81.01
CA LYS A 9 6.68 31.80 -80.96
C LYS A 9 6.66 32.43 -79.55
N ILE A 10 6.86 31.65 -78.49
CA ILE A 10 6.96 32.15 -77.10
C ILE A 10 8.25 32.94 -76.91
N SER A 11 8.14 34.09 -76.23
CA SER A 11 9.26 34.86 -75.69
C SER A 11 9.14 34.93 -74.17
N SER A 12 10.02 34.24 -73.44
CA SER A 12 10.04 34.24 -71.98
C SER A 12 11.48 34.26 -71.48
N SER A 13 11.80 35.09 -70.48
CA SER A 13 13.13 35.11 -69.87
C SER A 13 13.43 33.87 -69.01
N ALA A 14 12.39 33.11 -68.62
CA ALA A 14 12.52 31.93 -67.78
C ALA A 14 12.89 30.65 -68.56
N LEU A 15 12.82 30.68 -69.89
CA LEU A 15 13.12 29.52 -70.73
C LEU A 15 14.55 29.58 -71.27
N THR A 16 15.18 28.41 -71.35
CA THR A 16 16.43 28.28 -72.11
C THR A 16 16.13 28.16 -73.61
N PHE A 17 16.95 28.85 -74.42
CA PHE A 17 16.80 28.89 -75.88
C PHE A 17 18.06 28.34 -76.53
N ASN A 18 17.88 27.27 -77.29
CA ASN A 18 18.94 26.56 -77.99
C ASN A 18 19.06 27.07 -79.42
N GLU A 19 20.28 27.37 -79.84
CA GLU A 19 20.57 27.79 -81.21
C GLU A 19 20.51 26.59 -82.17
N ILE A 20 20.13 26.85 -83.42
CA ILE A 20 20.11 25.81 -84.44
C ILE A 20 21.55 25.32 -84.69
N PRO A 21 21.82 24.00 -84.67
CA PRO A 21 23.16 23.45 -84.87
C PRO A 21 23.82 23.90 -86.19
N SER A 22 25.14 24.03 -86.18
CA SER A 22 25.93 24.36 -87.38
C SER A 22 26.17 23.15 -88.30
N GLU A 23 26.05 21.94 -87.78
CA GLU A 23 26.21 20.70 -88.54
C GLU A 23 25.09 20.55 -89.57
N ALA A 24 25.42 20.49 -90.86
CA ALA A 24 24.46 20.61 -91.96
C ALA A 24 23.32 19.57 -91.89
N THR A 25 23.64 18.33 -91.52
CA THR A 25 22.66 17.22 -91.42
C THR A 25 21.68 17.42 -90.27
N LEU A 26 22.16 17.83 -89.09
CA LEU A 26 21.33 18.08 -87.92
C LEU A 26 20.53 19.37 -88.06
N ARG A 27 21.13 20.40 -88.69
CA ARG A 27 20.47 21.65 -89.05
C ARG A 27 19.26 21.40 -89.95
N ALA A 28 19.42 20.59 -91.00
CA ALA A 28 18.32 20.24 -91.89
C ALA A 28 17.16 19.57 -91.13
N LYS A 29 17.45 18.67 -90.18
CA LYS A 29 16.44 18.04 -89.32
C LYS A 29 15.68 19.03 -88.44
N TRP A 30 16.37 20.02 -87.88
CA TRP A 30 15.72 21.07 -87.07
C TRP A 30 14.85 21.98 -87.92
N LEU A 31 15.34 22.39 -89.10
CA LEU A 31 14.60 23.27 -90.01
C LEU A 31 13.32 22.61 -90.54
N ALA A 32 13.34 21.29 -90.80
CA ALA A 32 12.17 20.54 -91.24
C ALA A 32 10.99 20.57 -90.23
N LEU A 33 11.26 20.90 -88.96
CA LEU A 33 10.26 20.95 -87.89
C LEU A 33 9.78 22.37 -87.58
N ILE A 34 10.35 23.38 -88.23
CA ILE A 34 9.96 24.77 -88.05
C ILE A 34 8.94 25.12 -89.13
N PRO A 35 7.69 25.48 -88.77
CA PRO A 35 6.60 25.64 -89.76
C PRO A 35 6.81 26.75 -90.80
N ASP A 36 7.77 27.66 -90.60
CA ASP A 36 7.96 28.84 -91.42
C ASP A 36 9.45 29.19 -91.48
N VAL A 37 10.19 28.42 -92.28
CA VAL A 37 11.65 28.52 -92.42
C VAL A 37 12.05 29.77 -93.20
N ASP A 38 11.24 30.18 -94.17
CA ASP A 38 11.54 31.29 -95.08
C ASP A 38 11.49 32.66 -94.37
N ASN A 39 10.72 32.78 -93.29
CA ASN A 39 10.65 33.99 -92.47
C ASN A 39 11.63 34.03 -91.29
N LEU A 40 12.63 33.13 -91.25
CA LEU A 40 13.64 33.14 -90.19
C LEU A 40 14.71 34.22 -90.42
N THR A 41 14.45 35.44 -89.98
CA THR A 41 15.47 36.50 -89.94
C THR A 41 16.33 36.41 -88.68
N GLY A 42 17.66 36.37 -88.83
CA GLY A 42 18.64 36.44 -87.73
C GLY A 42 19.15 35.08 -87.23
N ASN A 43 19.44 34.98 -85.92
CA ASN A 43 19.89 33.74 -85.25
C ASN A 43 18.69 33.03 -84.58
N PRO A 44 17.93 32.19 -85.30
CA PRO A 44 16.74 31.52 -84.76
C PRO A 44 17.09 30.59 -83.61
N LYS A 45 16.19 30.49 -82.63
CA LYS A 45 16.35 29.63 -81.46
C LYS A 45 15.09 28.84 -81.15
N VAL A 46 15.26 27.64 -80.62
CA VAL A 46 14.19 26.76 -80.15
C VAL A 46 14.19 26.75 -78.63
N CYS A 47 13.04 26.97 -77.98
CA CYS A 47 12.96 26.91 -76.52
C CYS A 47 13.01 25.47 -76.01
N GLU A 48 13.37 25.30 -74.73
CA GLU A 48 13.58 23.97 -74.14
C GLU A 48 12.35 23.05 -74.10
N ARG A 49 11.14 23.59 -74.25
CA ARG A 49 9.88 22.81 -74.25
C ARG A 49 9.78 21.82 -75.40
N HIS A 50 10.55 22.04 -76.46
CA HIS A 50 10.59 21.14 -77.61
C HIS A 50 11.62 20.02 -77.46
N PHE A 51 12.21 19.83 -76.28
CA PHE A 51 13.18 18.78 -76.01
C PHE A 51 12.79 18.01 -74.76
N HIS A 52 13.08 16.72 -74.73
CA HIS A 52 12.85 15.93 -73.53
C HIS A 52 13.89 16.31 -72.45
N PRO A 53 13.55 16.31 -71.16
CA PRO A 53 14.51 16.62 -70.10
C PRO A 53 15.79 15.76 -70.13
N SER A 54 15.70 14.51 -70.62
CA SER A 54 16.84 13.60 -70.80
C SER A 54 17.79 13.96 -71.93
N ASP A 55 17.39 14.87 -72.83
CA ASP A 55 18.20 15.31 -73.97
C ASP A 55 19.29 16.29 -73.55
N TYR A 56 19.27 16.75 -72.31
CA TYR A 56 20.26 17.65 -71.76
C TYR A 56 21.37 16.88 -71.05
N ASP A 57 22.59 17.37 -71.21
CA ASP A 57 23.72 16.93 -70.40
C ASP A 57 23.66 17.62 -69.02
N THR A 58 23.64 16.81 -67.96
CA THR A 58 23.60 17.26 -66.57
C THR A 58 24.99 17.44 -65.97
N SER A 59 26.06 17.17 -66.72
CA SER A 59 27.44 17.13 -66.20
C SER A 59 28.07 18.51 -65.99
N GLY A 60 27.38 19.60 -66.33
CA GLY A 60 27.92 20.97 -66.27
C GLY A 60 27.01 21.98 -65.57
N LYS A 61 27.60 23.12 -65.19
CA LYS A 61 26.88 24.27 -64.58
C LYS A 61 25.79 24.88 -65.49
N TYR A 62 25.86 24.61 -66.79
CA TYR A 62 24.90 25.09 -67.77
C TYR A 62 24.22 23.92 -68.48
N LYS A 63 22.89 23.97 -68.55
CA LYS A 63 22.06 23.03 -69.29
C LYS A 63 22.39 23.12 -70.79
N ARG A 64 22.98 22.08 -71.36
CA ARG A 64 23.35 21.99 -72.79
C ARG A 64 22.69 20.77 -73.42
N LEU A 65 22.22 20.89 -74.66
CA LEU A 65 21.69 19.74 -75.39
C LEU A 65 22.82 18.76 -75.73
N LYS A 66 22.54 17.45 -75.61
CA LYS A 66 23.40 16.38 -76.09
C LYS A 66 23.56 16.49 -77.61
N ARG A 67 24.67 16.00 -78.14
CA ARG A 67 24.96 16.04 -79.58
C ARG A 67 23.96 15.16 -80.33
N GLY A 68 23.41 15.68 -81.43
CA GLY A 68 22.49 14.94 -82.30
C GLY A 68 21.01 15.00 -81.93
N VAL A 69 20.63 15.68 -80.85
CA VAL A 69 19.23 15.83 -80.42
C VAL A 69 18.44 16.67 -81.42
N VAL A 70 17.20 16.28 -81.69
CA VAL A 70 16.24 16.96 -82.58
C VAL A 70 15.00 17.37 -81.76
N PRO A 71 14.42 18.56 -81.98
CA PRO A 71 13.19 18.96 -81.29
C PRO A 71 12.04 17.97 -81.54
N MET A 72 11.19 17.73 -80.55
CA MET A 72 9.93 17.02 -80.73
C MET A 72 8.86 17.99 -81.21
N VAL A 73 8.21 17.66 -82.32
CA VAL A 73 6.96 18.32 -82.75
C VAL A 73 5.84 17.68 -81.94
N ILE A 74 5.19 18.47 -81.09
CA ILE A 74 3.90 18.07 -80.51
C ILE A 74 2.87 18.45 -81.57
N PRO A 75 2.17 17.48 -82.21
CA PRO A 75 1.11 17.80 -83.18
C PRO A 75 0.07 18.68 -82.52
N ASN A 76 -0.25 19.81 -83.14
CA ASN A 76 -1.11 20.84 -82.56
C ASN A 76 -2.61 20.56 -82.82
N GLU A 77 -2.98 19.32 -83.19
CA GLU A 77 -4.30 19.03 -83.78
C GLU A 77 -5.36 18.44 -82.83
N ASP A 78 -5.05 18.12 -81.56
CA ASP A 78 -6.08 17.58 -80.62
C ASP A 78 -6.18 18.36 -79.30
N ILE A 79 -6.20 19.69 -79.36
CA ILE A 79 -6.46 20.55 -78.18
C ILE A 79 -7.92 21.08 -78.16
N GLY A 80 -8.70 20.82 -79.22
CA GLY A 80 -10.01 21.46 -79.43
C GLY A 80 -11.26 20.72 -78.94
N SER A 81 -11.26 19.38 -78.88
CA SER A 81 -12.51 18.60 -78.72
C SER A 81 -12.56 17.61 -77.56
N THR A 82 -11.44 17.35 -76.87
CA THR A 82 -11.40 16.61 -75.59
C THR A 82 -11.58 17.51 -74.37
N ALA A 83 -11.29 18.81 -74.50
CA ALA A 83 -11.30 19.77 -73.38
C ALA A 83 -12.68 19.92 -72.68
N LEU A 84 -13.80 19.77 -73.42
CA LEU A 84 -15.15 19.89 -72.84
C LEU A 84 -15.65 18.60 -72.16
N GLN A 85 -15.11 17.44 -72.54
CA GLN A 85 -15.43 16.16 -71.89
C GLN A 85 -14.55 15.95 -70.66
N GLU A 86 -13.26 16.29 -70.76
CA GLU A 86 -12.31 16.29 -69.66
C GLU A 86 -12.73 17.25 -68.52
N ASP A 87 -13.34 18.39 -68.82
CA ASP A 87 -13.82 19.31 -67.78
C ASP A 87 -15.03 18.77 -67.00
N LYS A 88 -15.92 17.97 -67.63
CA LYS A 88 -17.04 17.32 -66.93
C LYS A 88 -16.55 16.19 -66.03
N ASP A 89 -15.68 15.33 -66.55
CA ASP A 89 -15.11 14.22 -65.79
C ASP A 89 -14.23 14.74 -64.64
N ARG A 90 -13.51 15.85 -64.86
CA ARG A 90 -12.76 16.56 -63.82
C ARG A 90 -13.67 17.12 -62.74
N PHE A 91 -14.83 17.67 -63.09
CA PHE A 91 -15.78 18.18 -62.09
C PHE A 91 -16.36 17.05 -61.22
N PHE A 92 -16.72 15.91 -61.81
CA PHE A 92 -17.16 14.73 -61.06
C PHE A 92 -16.06 14.19 -60.14
N TYR A 93 -14.84 14.07 -60.65
CA TYR A 93 -13.70 13.61 -59.87
C TYR A 93 -13.36 14.53 -58.70
N LEU A 94 -13.44 15.85 -58.89
CA LEU A 94 -13.23 16.82 -57.80
C LEU A 94 -14.32 16.72 -56.71
N ARG A 95 -15.57 16.46 -57.08
CA ARG A 95 -16.66 16.25 -56.12
C ARG A 95 -16.45 14.98 -55.30
N GLU A 96 -16.03 13.89 -55.94
CA GLU A 96 -15.70 12.63 -55.26
C GLU A 96 -14.51 12.80 -54.30
N ILE A 97 -13.46 13.51 -54.72
CA ILE A 97 -12.34 13.86 -53.83
C ILE A 97 -12.82 14.67 -52.62
N GLN A 98 -13.71 15.64 -52.82
CA GLN A 98 -14.23 16.45 -51.74
C GLN A 98 -15.06 15.63 -50.74
N GLU A 99 -15.89 14.71 -51.22
CA GLU A 99 -16.66 13.78 -50.39
C GLU A 99 -15.74 12.85 -49.60
N LYS A 100 -14.74 12.24 -50.26
CA LYS A 100 -13.74 11.39 -49.61
C LYS A 100 -12.90 12.14 -48.59
N ASN A 101 -12.57 13.40 -48.84
CA ASN A 101 -11.89 14.25 -47.86
C ASN A 101 -12.78 14.58 -46.65
N SER A 102 -14.08 14.77 -46.86
CA SER A 102 -15.04 14.94 -45.77
C SER A 102 -15.15 13.68 -44.91
N GLU A 103 -15.27 12.50 -45.53
CA GLU A 103 -15.24 11.20 -44.83
C GLU A 103 -13.93 11.01 -44.04
N LEU A 104 -12.78 11.32 -44.66
CA LEU A 104 -11.47 11.21 -44.01
C LEU A 104 -11.36 12.11 -42.78
N ASN A 105 -11.86 13.34 -42.87
CA ASN A 105 -11.88 14.26 -41.72
C ASN A 105 -12.79 13.73 -40.60
N GLN A 106 -13.94 13.17 -40.94
CA GLN A 106 -14.83 12.54 -39.95
C GLN A 106 -14.14 11.35 -39.25
N VAL A 107 -13.45 10.49 -40.00
CA VAL A 107 -12.68 9.38 -39.43
C VAL A 107 -11.57 9.90 -38.52
N LYS A 108 -10.86 10.96 -38.93
CA LYS A 108 -9.79 11.57 -38.14
C LYS A 108 -10.29 12.10 -36.79
N THR A 109 -11.45 12.75 -36.77
CA THR A 109 -12.08 13.22 -35.51
C THR A 109 -12.43 12.06 -34.60
N LYS A 110 -13.08 11.01 -35.12
CA LYS A 110 -13.40 9.79 -34.34
C LYS A 110 -12.14 9.12 -33.78
N LEU A 111 -11.05 9.10 -34.54
CA LEU A 111 -9.78 8.54 -34.07
C LEU A 111 -9.19 9.35 -32.91
N GLN A 112 -9.33 10.68 -32.93
CA GLN A 112 -8.89 11.55 -31.83
C GLN A 112 -9.74 11.29 -30.56
N ASP A 113 -11.06 11.17 -30.69
CA ASP A 113 -11.95 10.87 -29.57
C ASP A 113 -11.60 9.51 -28.91
N VAL A 114 -11.29 8.49 -29.73
CA VAL A 114 -10.83 7.19 -29.25
C VAL A 114 -9.49 7.31 -28.53
N GLN A 115 -8.53 8.08 -29.06
CA GLN A 115 -7.24 8.31 -28.40
C GLN A 115 -7.37 9.01 -27.05
N GLU A 116 -8.27 9.98 -26.92
CA GLU A 116 -8.56 10.64 -25.65
C GLU A 116 -9.21 9.67 -24.66
N THR A 117 -10.18 8.87 -25.12
CA THR A 117 -10.81 7.82 -24.30
C THR A 117 -9.78 6.81 -23.80
N MET A 118 -8.86 6.35 -24.66
CA MET A 118 -7.78 5.44 -24.27
C MET A 118 -6.86 6.05 -23.22
N LYS A 119 -6.52 7.35 -23.32
CA LYS A 119 -5.73 8.06 -22.28
C LYS A 119 -6.47 8.15 -20.95
N GLY A 120 -7.79 8.30 -20.97
CA GLY A 120 -8.63 8.26 -19.76
C GLY A 120 -8.54 6.88 -19.08
N ILE A 121 -8.75 5.81 -19.86
CA ILE A 121 -8.71 4.43 -19.36
C ILE A 121 -7.32 4.08 -18.78
N THR A 122 -6.23 4.50 -19.42
CA THR A 122 -4.87 4.24 -18.88
C THR A 122 -4.63 4.97 -17.56
N LYS A 123 -5.14 6.19 -17.41
CA LYS A 123 -5.05 6.94 -16.15
C LYS A 123 -5.85 6.27 -15.03
N GLU A 124 -7.06 5.81 -15.32
CA GLU A 124 -7.89 5.05 -14.37
C GLU A 124 -7.23 3.72 -13.99
N GLY A 125 -6.65 3.01 -14.96
CA GLY A 125 -5.88 1.78 -14.73
C GLY A 125 -4.73 1.96 -13.75
N GLY A 126 -3.97 3.06 -13.87
CA GLY A 126 -2.90 3.39 -12.92
C GLY A 126 -3.42 3.72 -11.50
N GLY A 127 -4.64 4.27 -11.39
CA GLY A 127 -5.31 4.47 -10.10
C GLY A 127 -5.70 3.15 -9.43
N LEU A 128 -6.30 2.23 -10.20
CA LEU A 128 -6.65 0.89 -9.74
C LEU A 128 -5.41 0.08 -9.33
N GLU A 129 -4.30 0.18 -10.07
CA GLU A 129 -3.05 -0.51 -9.71
C GLU A 129 -2.52 -0.06 -8.34
N LYS A 130 -2.59 1.24 -8.03
CA LYS A 130 -2.22 1.76 -6.70
C LYS A 130 -3.14 1.23 -5.60
N GLN A 131 -4.45 1.17 -5.85
CA GLN A 131 -5.40 0.60 -4.90
C GLN A 131 -5.14 -0.90 -4.66
N VAL A 132 -4.86 -1.67 -5.72
CA VAL A 132 -4.51 -3.09 -5.62
C VAL A 132 -3.25 -3.28 -4.77
N LYS A 133 -2.19 -2.49 -4.99
CA LYS A 133 -0.97 -2.54 -4.18
C LYS A 133 -1.22 -2.20 -2.70
N SER A 134 -2.09 -1.22 -2.43
CA SER A 134 -2.48 -0.85 -1.06
C SER A 134 -3.23 -1.99 -0.35
N VAL A 135 -4.21 -2.59 -1.01
CA VAL A 135 -4.96 -3.75 -0.48
C VAL A 135 -4.04 -4.94 -0.28
N GLN A 136 -3.10 -5.20 -1.20
CA GLN A 136 -2.12 -6.27 -1.06
C GLN A 136 -1.22 -6.09 0.17
N HIS A 137 -0.82 -4.86 0.49
CA HIS A 137 -0.07 -4.56 1.70
C HIS A 137 -0.92 -4.82 2.96
N GLN A 138 -2.18 -4.37 2.98
CA GLN A 138 -3.11 -4.63 4.10
C GLN A 138 -3.32 -6.13 4.34
N ILE A 139 -3.50 -6.93 3.28
CA ILE A 139 -3.59 -8.39 3.36
C ILE A 139 -2.32 -8.98 3.98
N GLY A 140 -1.14 -8.45 3.64
CA GLY A 140 0.13 -8.83 4.24
C GLY A 140 0.14 -8.63 5.75
N SER A 141 -0.16 -7.40 6.20
CA SER A 141 -0.20 -7.05 7.64
C SER A 141 -1.20 -7.92 8.42
N LEU A 142 -2.41 -8.12 7.88
CA LEU A 142 -3.43 -8.96 8.51
C LEU A 142 -3.00 -10.44 8.61
N LYS A 143 -2.23 -10.94 7.63
CA LYS A 143 -1.71 -12.31 7.66
C LYS A 143 -0.66 -12.49 8.75
N GLU A 144 0.22 -11.52 8.95
CA GLU A 144 1.21 -11.51 10.03
C GLU A 144 0.54 -11.45 11.41
N GLU A 145 -0.46 -10.59 11.57
CA GLU A 145 -1.23 -10.49 12.81
C GLU A 145 -1.95 -11.81 13.13
N ARG A 146 -2.60 -12.42 12.12
CA ARG A 146 -3.23 -13.74 12.27
C ARG A 146 -2.23 -14.79 12.73
N GLN A 147 -1.03 -14.82 12.14
CA GLN A 147 0.03 -15.77 12.53
C GLN A 147 0.48 -15.55 13.98
N LYS A 148 0.69 -14.30 14.38
CA LYS A 148 1.03 -13.94 15.78
C LYS A 148 -0.07 -14.40 16.75
N ASN A 149 -1.34 -14.21 16.39
CA ASN A 149 -2.46 -14.65 17.21
C ASN A 149 -2.58 -16.17 17.26
N THR A 150 -2.33 -16.88 16.17
CA THR A 150 -2.25 -18.35 16.17
C THR A 150 -1.15 -18.85 17.11
N SER A 151 0.05 -18.25 17.09
CA SER A 151 1.12 -18.61 18.04
C SER A 151 0.72 -18.38 19.49
N LYS A 152 0.10 -17.22 19.81
CA LYS A 152 -0.41 -16.93 21.17
C LYS A 152 -1.44 -17.94 21.63
N ILE A 153 -2.39 -18.29 20.76
CA ILE A 153 -3.43 -19.29 21.06
C ILE A 153 -2.79 -20.64 21.40
N THR A 154 -1.81 -21.09 20.60
CA THR A 154 -1.09 -22.33 20.87
C THR A 154 -0.37 -22.31 22.22
N THR A 155 0.28 -21.21 22.58
CA THR A 155 0.91 -21.02 23.90
C THR A 155 -0.12 -21.11 25.04
N LEU A 156 -1.24 -20.38 24.93
CA LEU A 156 -2.30 -20.41 25.94
C LEU A 156 -2.90 -21.81 26.12
N TYR A 157 -3.07 -22.57 25.03
CA TYR A 157 -3.52 -23.95 25.11
C TYR A 157 -2.53 -24.85 25.87
N SER A 158 -1.22 -24.66 25.69
CA SER A 158 -0.21 -25.42 26.45
C SER A 158 -0.22 -25.07 27.94
N GLU A 159 -0.32 -23.79 28.29
CA GLU A 159 -0.40 -23.33 29.68
C GLU A 159 -1.67 -23.83 30.37
N LEU A 160 -2.81 -23.80 29.68
CA LEU A 160 -4.08 -24.33 30.20
C LEU A 160 -3.97 -25.83 30.46
N ARG A 161 -3.31 -26.58 29.57
CA ARG A 161 -3.08 -28.02 29.74
C ARG A 161 -2.21 -28.30 30.97
N GLU A 162 -1.15 -27.53 31.19
CA GLU A 162 -0.27 -27.66 32.35
C GLU A 162 -0.99 -27.30 33.65
N SER A 163 -1.77 -26.21 33.67
CA SER A 163 -2.62 -25.83 34.78
C SER A 163 -3.63 -26.92 35.14
N LYS A 164 -4.29 -27.54 34.14
CA LYS A 164 -5.20 -28.66 34.37
C LYS A 164 -4.49 -29.88 34.98
N TRP A 165 -3.29 -30.20 34.49
CA TRP A 165 -2.49 -31.32 35.01
C TRP A 165 -2.05 -31.07 36.47
N THR A 166 -1.55 -29.88 36.78
CA THR A 166 -1.13 -29.52 38.14
C THR A 166 -2.31 -29.49 39.12
N CYS A 167 -3.48 -29.02 38.69
CA CYS A 167 -4.71 -29.05 39.49
C CYS A 167 -5.10 -30.51 39.82
N HIS A 168 -5.05 -31.41 38.83
CA HIS A 168 -5.31 -32.83 39.05
C HIS A 168 -4.33 -33.46 40.05
N GLN A 169 -3.02 -33.17 39.92
CA GLN A 169 -2.01 -33.64 40.87
C GLN A 169 -2.27 -33.14 42.29
N ARG A 170 -2.60 -31.85 42.45
CA ARG A 170 -2.96 -31.27 43.76
C ARG A 170 -4.18 -31.95 44.35
N ALA A 171 -5.21 -32.23 43.55
CA ALA A 171 -6.40 -32.94 44.01
C ALA A 171 -6.08 -34.35 44.53
N MET A 172 -5.16 -35.08 43.89
CA MET A 172 -4.70 -36.40 44.35
C MET A 172 -3.93 -36.32 45.68
N ILE A 173 -3.07 -35.32 45.84
CA ILE A 173 -2.34 -35.07 47.09
C ILE A 173 -3.31 -34.74 48.23
N ILE A 174 -4.29 -33.86 47.98
CA ILE A 174 -5.33 -33.49 48.96
C ILE A 174 -6.08 -34.74 49.43
N LYS A 175 -6.55 -35.59 48.50
CA LYS A 175 -7.22 -36.85 48.86
C LYS A 175 -6.36 -37.78 49.71
N THR A 176 -5.06 -37.83 49.44
CA THR A 176 -4.10 -38.62 50.24
C THR A 176 -3.96 -38.04 51.65
N ASN A 177 -3.81 -36.72 51.75
CA ASN A 177 -3.70 -36.03 53.03
C ASN A 177 -4.97 -36.17 53.87
N GLU A 178 -6.16 -36.07 53.27
CA GLU A 178 -7.44 -36.29 53.95
C GLU A 178 -7.56 -37.70 54.54
N LYS A 179 -7.04 -38.72 53.86
CA LYS A 179 -6.99 -40.08 54.41
C LYS A 179 -6.04 -40.16 55.61
N THR A 180 -4.85 -39.56 55.49
CA THR A 180 -3.87 -39.51 56.59
C THR A 180 -4.41 -38.78 57.81
N ILE A 181 -5.08 -37.64 57.61
CA ILE A 181 -5.73 -36.87 58.68
C ILE A 181 -6.77 -37.74 59.40
N ARG A 182 -7.66 -38.42 58.66
CA ARG A 182 -8.65 -39.34 59.26
C ARG A 182 -8.01 -40.43 60.11
N ILE A 183 -6.89 -41.01 59.67
CA ILE A 183 -6.15 -42.02 60.45
C ILE A 183 -5.58 -41.40 61.73
N LEU A 184 -4.98 -40.22 61.64
CA LEU A 184 -4.40 -39.52 62.79
C LEU A 184 -5.48 -39.11 63.80
N GLU A 185 -6.64 -38.62 63.35
CA GLU A 185 -7.79 -38.33 64.20
C GLU A 185 -8.31 -39.57 64.91
N GLY A 186 -8.31 -40.73 64.24
CA GLY A 186 -8.62 -42.01 64.87
C GLY A 186 -7.62 -42.37 65.98
N LYS A 187 -6.31 -42.25 65.70
CA LYS A 187 -5.25 -42.49 66.69
C LYS A 187 -5.32 -41.53 67.87
N LEU A 188 -5.61 -40.25 67.62
CA LEU A 188 -5.76 -39.23 68.64
C LEU A 188 -6.92 -39.58 69.59
N ARG A 189 -8.08 -39.97 69.05
CA ARG A 189 -9.23 -40.41 69.86
C ARG A 189 -8.90 -41.59 70.78
N VAL A 190 -8.14 -42.58 70.28
CA VAL A 190 -7.69 -43.72 71.10
C VAL A 190 -6.73 -43.27 72.20
N ALA A 191 -5.77 -42.39 71.87
CA ALA A 191 -4.81 -41.86 72.84
C ALA A 191 -5.49 -41.01 73.91
N GLU A 192 -6.47 -40.19 73.53
CA GLU A 192 -7.29 -39.39 74.46
C GLU A 192 -8.10 -40.29 75.40
N ALA A 193 -8.73 -41.35 74.89
CA ALA A 193 -9.45 -42.33 75.71
C ALA A 193 -8.51 -43.06 76.69
N ALA A 194 -7.33 -43.49 76.22
CA ALA A 194 -6.31 -44.12 77.07
C ALA A 194 -5.80 -43.15 78.14
N ALA A 195 -5.54 -41.89 77.78
CA ALA A 195 -5.11 -40.85 78.72
C ALA A 195 -6.20 -40.51 79.74
N ALA A 196 -7.47 -40.47 79.34
CA ALA A 196 -8.60 -40.26 80.26
C ALA A 196 -8.70 -41.41 81.27
N SER A 197 -8.57 -42.65 80.82
CA SER A 197 -8.52 -43.85 81.69
C SER A 197 -7.31 -43.83 82.63
N ALA A 198 -6.14 -43.39 82.15
CA ALA A 198 -4.94 -43.24 82.97
C ALA A 198 -5.05 -42.10 84.00
N ARG A 199 -5.70 -40.97 83.65
CA ARG A 199 -5.97 -39.85 84.58
C ARG A 199 -6.91 -40.26 85.72
N GLN A 200 -7.74 -41.29 85.52
CA GLN A 200 -8.56 -41.88 86.58
C GLN A 200 -7.73 -42.65 87.62
N LYS A 201 -6.44 -42.97 87.35
CA LYS A 201 -5.59 -43.78 88.24
C LYS A 201 -4.47 -43.02 88.95
N VAL A 202 -4.06 -41.83 88.50
CA VAL A 202 -3.06 -41.03 89.20
C VAL A 202 -3.33 -39.55 88.96
N VAL A 203 -3.94 -38.87 89.94
CA VAL A 203 -3.93 -37.41 89.99
C VAL A 203 -2.84 -36.99 90.96
N ASN A 204 -1.64 -36.79 90.43
CA ASN A 204 -0.61 -36.05 91.16
C ASN A 204 -0.78 -34.57 90.83
N LYS A 205 -1.12 -33.77 91.84
CA LYS A 205 -1.62 -32.38 91.75
C LYS A 205 -0.66 -31.39 91.04
N LYS A 206 0.61 -31.77 90.85
CA LYS A 206 1.68 -30.92 90.30
C LYS A 206 1.70 -30.86 88.76
N ASP A 207 1.32 -31.94 88.08
CA ASP A 207 1.35 -32.01 86.62
C ASP A 207 0.12 -31.35 85.97
N THR A 208 -1.01 -31.38 86.66
CA THR A 208 -2.22 -30.64 86.27
C THR A 208 -1.99 -29.13 86.29
N GLU A 209 -1.17 -28.63 87.22
CA GLU A 209 -0.84 -27.22 87.37
C GLU A 209 0.12 -26.71 86.26
N LYS A 210 1.09 -27.54 85.83
CA LYS A 210 1.94 -27.21 84.67
C LYS A 210 1.14 -27.23 83.37
N LEU A 211 0.26 -28.22 83.18
CA LEU A 211 -0.54 -28.34 81.97
C LEU A 211 -1.54 -27.18 81.84
N THR A 212 -2.16 -26.74 82.95
CA THR A 212 -3.04 -25.56 82.96
C THR A 212 -2.28 -24.29 82.62
N LYS A 213 -1.07 -24.08 83.17
CA LYS A 213 -0.21 -22.93 82.78
C LYS A 213 0.14 -22.93 81.30
N MET A 214 0.51 -24.09 80.75
CA MET A 214 0.82 -24.23 79.32
C MET A 214 -0.39 -23.98 78.43
N LYS A 215 -1.56 -24.54 78.79
CA LYS A 215 -2.82 -24.32 78.07
C LYS A 215 -3.21 -22.84 78.05
N ASN A 216 -3.10 -22.15 79.20
CA ASN A 216 -3.39 -20.73 79.32
C ASN A 216 -2.43 -19.85 78.48
N LYS A 217 -1.15 -20.26 78.36
CA LYS A 217 -0.18 -19.58 77.49
C LYS A 217 -0.58 -19.70 76.02
N TYR A 218 -0.90 -20.91 75.54
CA TYR A 218 -1.31 -21.14 74.16
C TYR A 218 -2.64 -20.48 73.81
N THR A 219 -3.61 -20.47 74.73
CA THR A 219 -4.87 -19.74 74.50
C THR A 219 -4.63 -18.24 74.36
N LYS A 220 -3.77 -17.66 75.21
CA LYS A 220 -3.41 -16.24 75.12
C LYS A 220 -2.74 -15.90 73.80
N GLU A 221 -1.76 -16.71 73.37
CA GLU A 221 -1.07 -16.52 72.08
C GLU A 221 -2.03 -16.68 70.89
N ARG A 222 -2.94 -17.65 70.94
CA ARG A 222 -3.99 -17.83 69.93
C ARG A 222 -4.90 -16.61 69.83
N ASP A 223 -5.32 -16.07 70.97
CA ASP A 223 -6.21 -14.90 71.01
C ASP A 223 -5.50 -13.63 70.50
N GLU A 224 -4.21 -13.45 70.81
CA GLU A 224 -3.38 -12.38 70.26
C GLU A 224 -3.21 -12.50 68.74
N ASN A 225 -2.96 -13.70 68.22
CA ASN A 225 -2.85 -13.93 66.78
C ASN A 225 -4.20 -13.75 66.08
N ASN A 226 -5.31 -14.17 66.68
CA ASN A 226 -6.65 -13.92 66.14
C ASN A 226 -6.96 -12.42 66.06
N LYS A 227 -6.56 -11.63 67.06
CA LYS A 227 -6.67 -10.16 67.02
C LYS A 227 -5.85 -9.55 65.88
N LYS A 228 -4.61 -10.04 65.66
CA LYS A 228 -3.77 -9.61 64.53
C LYS A 228 -4.39 -9.95 63.18
N ILE A 229 -4.90 -11.18 63.02
CA ILE A 229 -5.58 -11.63 61.79
C ILE A 229 -6.78 -10.73 61.52
N GLN A 230 -7.58 -10.43 62.55
CA GLN A 230 -8.75 -9.57 62.41
C GLN A 230 -8.37 -8.14 61.99
N SER A 231 -7.36 -7.54 62.63
CA SER A 231 -6.85 -6.22 62.27
C SER A 231 -6.30 -6.16 60.82
N LEU A 232 -5.64 -7.23 60.36
CA LEU A 232 -5.16 -7.34 58.98
C LEU A 232 -6.31 -7.47 57.97
N LYS A 233 -7.36 -8.23 58.29
CA LYS A 233 -8.56 -8.33 57.45
C LYS A 233 -9.23 -6.98 57.26
N GLU A 234 -9.42 -6.23 58.35
CA GLU A 234 -9.99 -4.88 58.30
C GLU A 234 -9.10 -3.90 57.51
N LYS A 235 -7.77 -4.06 57.56
CA LYS A 235 -6.85 -3.27 56.73
C LYS A 235 -6.99 -3.61 55.25
N VAL A 236 -7.11 -4.89 54.89
CA VAL A 236 -7.31 -5.33 53.50
C VAL A 236 -8.63 -4.81 52.95
N GLU A 237 -9.72 -4.91 53.72
CA GLU A 237 -11.04 -4.40 53.30
C GLU A 237 -11.02 -2.89 53.06
N ARG A 238 -10.37 -2.11 53.94
CA ARG A 238 -10.19 -0.67 53.73
C ARG A 238 -9.42 -0.35 52.44
N LEU A 239 -8.30 -1.03 52.19
CA LEU A 239 -7.52 -0.81 50.97
C LEU A 239 -8.27 -1.22 49.70
N LEU A 240 -9.10 -2.26 49.77
CA LEU A 240 -9.96 -2.66 48.65
C LEU A 240 -11.05 -1.63 48.37
N ALA A 241 -11.64 -1.04 49.41
CA ALA A 241 -12.61 0.04 49.27
C ALA A 241 -11.95 1.30 48.67
N GLU A 242 -10.78 1.70 49.18
CA GLU A 242 -10.00 2.83 48.65
C GLU A 242 -9.62 2.63 47.18
N ARG A 243 -9.15 1.43 46.81
CA ARG A 243 -8.88 1.08 45.41
C ARG A 243 -10.13 1.22 44.54
N LYS A 244 -11.28 0.73 45.01
CA LYS A 244 -12.53 0.81 44.26
C LYS A 244 -12.99 2.26 44.08
N GLU A 245 -12.79 3.11 45.09
CA GLU A 245 -13.06 4.55 45.00
C GLU A 245 -12.14 5.24 43.97
N LEU A 246 -10.86 4.90 43.97
CA LEU A 246 -9.90 5.38 42.96
C LEU A 246 -10.27 4.89 41.54
N GLU A 247 -10.72 3.65 41.38
CA GLU A 247 -11.19 3.12 40.08
C GLU A 247 -12.50 3.79 39.61
N GLN A 248 -13.33 4.27 40.53
CA GLN A 248 -14.54 5.04 40.20
C GLN A 248 -14.23 6.48 39.83
N ASN A 249 -13.07 7.00 40.20
CA ASN A 249 -12.66 8.34 39.86
C ASN A 249 -12.50 8.47 38.32
N CYS A 250 -13.21 9.43 37.73
CA CYS A 250 -13.33 9.61 36.29
C CYS A 250 -11.98 9.85 35.60
N TYR A 251 -10.99 10.40 36.31
CA TYR A 251 -9.65 10.61 35.76
C TYR A 251 -8.95 9.30 35.37
N TYR A 252 -9.06 8.25 36.19
CA TYR A 252 -8.43 6.96 35.88
C TYR A 252 -9.08 6.31 34.66
N LYS A 253 -10.40 6.36 34.57
CA LYS A 253 -11.13 5.85 33.39
C LYS A 253 -10.75 6.58 32.12
N ASN A 254 -10.57 7.91 32.18
CA ASN A 254 -10.14 8.68 31.02
C ASN A 254 -8.72 8.30 30.59
N ILE A 255 -7.78 8.17 31.53
CA ILE A 255 -6.41 7.73 31.22
C ILE A 255 -6.41 6.30 30.67
N GLU A 256 -7.21 5.39 31.22
CA GLU A 256 -7.34 4.01 30.74
C GLU A 256 -7.90 3.95 29.31
N GLN A 257 -8.90 4.77 29.01
CA GLN A 257 -9.42 4.92 27.64
C GLN A 257 -8.35 5.48 26.69
N MET A 258 -7.57 6.47 27.13
CA MET A 258 -6.45 7.00 26.34
C MET A 258 -5.40 5.92 26.05
N ILE A 259 -5.07 5.09 27.04
CA ILE A 259 -4.12 3.97 26.87
C ILE A 259 -4.66 2.97 25.85
N THR A 260 -5.95 2.63 25.93
CA THR A 260 -6.58 1.69 25.00
C THR A 260 -6.64 2.23 23.57
N ASN A 261 -6.79 3.55 23.42
CA ASN A 261 -6.90 4.22 22.13
C ASN A 261 -5.57 4.77 21.60
N MET A 262 -4.43 4.49 22.25
CA MET A 262 -3.16 5.14 21.88
C MET A 262 -2.68 4.81 20.46
N ASP A 263 -3.05 3.65 19.92
CA ASP A 263 -2.68 3.25 18.57
C ASP A 263 -3.58 3.88 17.49
N THR A 264 -4.78 4.33 17.85
CA THR A 264 -5.80 4.85 16.92
C THR A 264 -6.00 6.35 17.04
N ASP A 265 -5.82 6.93 18.23
CA ASP A 265 -5.98 8.35 18.52
C ASP A 265 -4.62 9.01 18.76
N ARG A 266 -4.20 9.82 17.78
CA ARG A 266 -2.97 10.61 17.83
C ARG A 266 -2.91 11.54 19.04
N LYS A 267 -4.04 12.11 19.48
CA LYS A 267 -4.08 13.01 20.65
C LYS A 267 -3.83 12.23 21.93
N ALA A 268 -4.43 11.05 22.05
CA ALA A 268 -4.21 10.16 23.18
C ALA A 268 -2.73 9.74 23.28
N ALA A 269 -2.15 9.33 22.16
CA ALA A 269 -0.73 8.99 22.08
C ALA A 269 0.18 10.15 22.51
N PHE A 270 -0.08 11.36 21.99
CA PHE A 270 0.71 12.55 22.32
C PHE A 270 0.65 12.88 23.81
N ILE A 271 -0.56 12.95 24.40
CA ILE A 271 -0.74 13.30 25.82
C ILE A 271 -0.11 12.23 26.72
N LEU A 272 -0.26 10.95 26.41
CA LEU A 272 0.37 9.87 27.18
C LEU A 272 1.90 9.96 27.15
N ASP A 273 2.49 10.34 26.01
CA ASP A 273 3.91 10.58 25.93
C ASP A 273 4.32 11.80 26.79
N GLN A 274 3.54 12.89 26.79
CA GLN A 274 3.79 14.03 27.68
C GLN A 274 3.73 13.63 29.17
N ILE A 275 2.75 12.80 29.57
CA ILE A 275 2.65 12.28 30.94
C ILE A 275 3.88 11.43 31.28
N ARG A 276 4.31 10.55 30.36
CA ARG A 276 5.48 9.69 30.56
C ARG A 276 6.77 10.48 30.71
N LEU A 277 6.89 11.59 29.97
CA LEU A 277 8.05 12.47 29.98
C LEU A 277 8.05 13.45 31.16
N TYR A 278 6.96 13.51 31.94
CA TYR A 278 6.88 14.38 33.10
C TYR A 278 8.00 14.05 34.10
N ASN A 279 8.76 15.08 34.49
CA ASN A 279 9.90 14.98 35.41
C ASN A 279 11.09 14.12 34.91
N MET A 280 11.17 13.82 33.61
CA MET A 280 12.35 13.17 33.02
C MET A 280 13.48 14.17 32.77
N LYS A 281 14.69 13.89 33.28
CA LYS A 281 15.88 14.73 33.03
C LYS A 281 16.36 14.71 31.59
N VAL A 282 16.19 13.58 30.90
CA VAL A 282 16.58 13.39 29.49
C VAL A 282 15.41 12.73 28.76
N PRO A 283 14.49 13.52 28.21
CA PRO A 283 13.32 13.01 27.50
C PRO A 283 13.71 12.20 26.27
N ARG A 284 13.03 11.08 26.04
CA ARG A 284 13.11 10.30 24.79
C ARG A 284 11.75 10.32 24.12
N TYR A 285 11.67 11.06 23.04
CA TYR A 285 10.43 11.26 22.30
C TYR A 285 10.11 10.08 21.39
N ALA A 286 8.84 9.67 21.38
CA ALA A 286 8.33 8.80 20.32
C ALA A 286 8.36 9.53 18.97
N ASP A 287 8.53 8.78 17.87
CA ASP A 287 8.59 9.36 16.53
C ASP A 287 7.26 10.06 16.16
N THR A 288 6.12 9.54 16.63
CA THR A 288 4.81 10.18 16.47
C THR A 288 4.72 11.53 17.18
N THR A 289 5.21 11.62 18.43
CA THR A 289 5.29 12.90 19.18
C THR A 289 6.17 13.92 18.46
N LEU A 290 7.31 13.48 17.92
CA LEU A 290 8.22 14.35 17.16
C LEU A 290 7.54 14.88 15.90
N GLN A 291 6.80 14.06 15.17
CA GLN A 291 6.05 14.48 13.98
C GLN A 291 5.02 15.57 14.33
N GLU A 292 4.23 15.38 15.39
CA GLU A 292 3.24 16.38 15.81
C GLU A 292 3.92 17.69 16.28
N CYS A 293 5.07 17.60 16.94
CA CYS A 293 5.85 18.78 17.31
C CYS A 293 6.41 19.53 16.10
N ILE A 294 6.85 18.82 15.05
CA ILE A 294 7.31 19.42 13.79
C ILE A 294 6.16 20.15 13.10
N ILE A 295 4.98 19.51 13.01
CA ILE A 295 3.78 20.12 12.41
C ILE A 295 3.38 21.39 13.18
N TRP A 296 3.38 21.33 14.52
CA TRP A 296 3.06 22.50 15.34
C TRP A 296 4.09 23.61 15.17
N GLN A 297 5.39 23.29 15.19
CA GLN A 297 6.47 24.25 14.99
C GLN A 297 6.42 24.94 13.62
N ASP A 298 5.98 24.23 12.58
CA ASP A 298 5.80 24.77 11.22
C ASP A 298 4.54 25.65 11.11
N THR A 299 3.44 25.21 11.73
CA THR A 299 2.15 25.92 11.68
C THR A 299 2.14 27.19 12.54
N ASP A 300 2.68 27.12 13.76
CA ASP A 300 2.79 28.26 14.69
C ASP A 300 4.10 28.20 15.49
N PRO A 301 5.19 28.76 14.92
CA PRO A 301 6.49 28.77 15.57
C PRO A 301 6.51 29.48 16.93
N ARG A 302 5.71 30.55 17.07
CA ARG A 302 5.70 31.39 18.28
C ARG A 302 4.94 30.69 19.40
N GLY A 303 3.79 30.10 19.09
CA GLY A 303 3.02 29.30 20.04
C GLY A 303 3.81 28.10 20.56
N TYR A 304 4.49 27.36 19.67
CA TYR A 304 5.34 26.24 20.08
C TYR A 304 6.45 26.69 21.04
N GLN A 305 7.16 27.77 20.70
CA GLN A 305 8.23 28.31 21.52
C GLN A 305 7.73 28.77 22.90
N PHE A 306 6.57 29.45 22.94
CA PHE A 306 5.95 29.87 24.19
C PHE A 306 5.58 28.68 25.09
N VAL A 307 4.93 27.63 24.55
CA VAL A 307 4.55 26.45 25.33
C VAL A 307 5.78 25.73 25.86
N ARG A 308 6.84 25.60 25.05
CA ARG A 308 8.09 24.98 25.48
C ARG A 308 8.75 25.79 26.60
N ASP A 309 8.86 27.10 26.45
CA ASP A 309 9.54 27.97 27.42
C ASP A 309 8.75 28.11 28.73
N SER A 310 7.43 27.94 28.68
CA SER A 310 6.57 27.89 29.87
C SER A 310 6.66 26.58 30.65
N GLU A 311 7.38 25.57 30.12
CA GLU A 311 7.50 24.22 30.68
C GLU A 311 6.14 23.51 30.90
N LEU A 312 5.07 23.98 30.24
CA LEU A 312 3.75 23.38 30.33
C LEU A 312 3.73 21.95 29.77
N LEU A 313 4.51 21.73 28.71
CA LEU A 313 4.72 20.43 28.07
C LEU A 313 6.22 20.21 27.88
N THR A 314 6.65 18.96 27.99
CA THR A 314 8.06 18.57 27.82
C THR A 314 8.41 18.49 26.34
N LEU A 315 8.37 19.60 25.60
CA LEU A 315 8.53 19.61 24.12
C LEU A 315 9.99 19.53 23.66
N PRO A 316 10.29 18.85 22.54
CA PRO A 316 11.64 18.77 21.99
C PRO A 316 12.16 20.13 21.53
N ALA A 317 13.47 20.34 21.66
CA ALA A 317 14.12 21.52 21.11
C ALA A 317 14.17 21.45 19.57
N GLN A 318 14.26 22.61 18.91
CA GLN A 318 14.25 22.69 17.44
C GLN A 318 15.37 21.86 16.80
N HIS A 319 16.55 21.82 17.41
CA HIS A 319 17.67 21.01 16.93
C HIS A 319 17.36 19.49 17.00
N THR A 320 16.60 19.05 18.01
CA THR A 320 16.20 17.65 18.18
C THR A 320 15.24 17.23 17.06
N MET A 321 14.30 18.11 16.71
CA MET A 321 13.37 17.89 15.60
C MET A 321 14.09 17.86 14.24
N LYS A 322 14.98 18.83 13.97
CA LYS A 322 15.76 18.90 12.73
C LYS A 322 16.62 17.65 12.51
N LYS A 323 17.25 17.11 13.56
CA LYS A 323 18.06 15.89 13.47
C LYS A 323 17.26 14.67 12.99
N ARG A 324 15.95 14.65 13.23
CA ARG A 324 15.06 13.54 12.87
C ARG A 324 14.50 13.63 11.46
N LEU A 325 14.42 14.83 10.88
CA LEU A 325 14.04 15.02 9.48
C LEU A 325 15.14 14.59 8.50
N GLY A 326 16.35 14.32 9.00
CA GLY A 326 17.52 14.07 8.17
C GLY A 326 18.02 15.34 7.47
N PRO A 327 19.18 15.29 6.81
CA PRO A 327 19.52 16.32 5.82
C PRO A 327 18.42 16.27 4.74
N ILE A 328 17.59 17.31 4.69
CA ILE A 328 16.76 17.56 3.53
C ILE A 328 17.76 17.95 2.46
N ASP A 329 17.99 17.09 1.47
CA ASP A 329 18.80 17.42 0.30
C ASP A 329 18.08 18.58 -0.42
N GLU A 330 18.47 19.81 -0.06
CA GLU A 330 17.97 21.06 -0.62
C GLU A 330 18.25 21.15 -2.13
N ASP A 331 19.12 20.28 -2.64
CA ASP A 331 19.55 20.21 -4.05
C ASP A 331 18.50 19.63 -5.02
N LEU A 332 17.33 19.19 -4.55
CA LEU A 332 16.27 18.61 -5.41
C LEU A 332 15.12 19.57 -5.76
N VAL A 333 15.13 20.83 -5.30
CA VAL A 333 14.01 21.79 -5.53
C VAL A 333 14.31 22.84 -6.61
N GLU A 334 15.47 22.80 -7.29
CA GLU A 334 15.85 23.80 -8.31
C GLU A 334 15.47 23.48 -9.77
N SER A 335 14.62 22.49 -10.06
CA SER A 335 14.23 22.20 -11.46
C SER A 335 12.72 21.98 -11.66
N ASP A 336 12.04 22.97 -12.26
CA ASP A 336 11.05 22.78 -13.36
C ASP A 336 10.09 23.97 -13.63
N HIS A 337 10.47 25.22 -13.30
CA HIS A 337 9.67 26.40 -13.69
C HIS A 337 10.34 27.35 -14.68
N SER A 338 11.31 26.89 -15.48
CA SER A 338 11.86 27.71 -16.57
C SER A 338 12.48 26.88 -17.69
N LYS A 339 11.70 26.59 -18.74
CA LYS A 339 12.06 26.63 -20.18
C LYS A 339 11.17 25.70 -21.01
N ALA A 340 10.07 26.27 -21.50
CA ALA A 340 9.46 25.81 -22.74
C ALA A 340 10.36 26.26 -23.91
N THR A 341 11.30 25.42 -24.31
CA THR A 341 11.93 25.51 -25.63
C THR A 341 11.99 24.12 -26.24
N SER A 342 11.29 24.02 -27.36
CA SER A 342 11.29 22.93 -28.35
C SER A 342 12.65 22.23 -28.50
N ASN A 343 12.67 20.92 -28.22
CA ASN A 343 13.44 20.00 -29.04
C ASN A 343 12.89 18.58 -28.92
N SER A 344 12.28 18.12 -30.02
CA SER A 344 11.96 16.73 -30.27
C SER A 344 13.28 15.97 -30.48
N LYS A 345 13.63 15.09 -29.54
CA LYS A 345 14.57 14.00 -29.79
C LYS A 345 13.90 12.67 -29.47
N VAL A 346 13.63 11.95 -30.54
CA VAL A 346 13.28 10.54 -30.60
C VAL A 346 14.31 9.74 -29.81
N PHE A 347 13.85 8.96 -28.83
CA PHE A 347 14.61 7.86 -28.25
C PHE A 347 13.94 6.53 -28.63
N PRO A 348 14.74 5.47 -28.92
CA PRO A 348 14.22 4.19 -29.34
C PRO A 348 13.69 3.36 -28.16
N ASN A 349 12.66 2.58 -28.46
CA ASN A 349 12.17 1.46 -27.64
C ASN A 349 13.30 0.44 -27.40
N GLU A 350 13.72 0.30 -26.15
CA GLU A 350 14.34 -0.94 -25.67
C GLU A 350 13.48 -1.52 -24.54
N VAL A 351 12.88 -2.65 -24.85
CA VAL A 351 12.10 -3.50 -23.94
C VAL A 351 13.10 -4.26 -23.07
N PRO A 352 13.01 -4.24 -21.72
CA PRO A 352 13.83 -5.11 -20.90
C PRO A 352 13.32 -6.54 -21.01
N ALA A 353 14.21 -7.43 -21.45
CA ALA A 353 14.01 -8.87 -21.44
C ALA A 353 13.60 -9.36 -20.05
N MET A 354 12.48 -10.08 -19.98
CA MET A 354 12.08 -10.87 -18.84
C MET A 354 13.14 -11.96 -18.59
N ASN A 355 13.77 -11.90 -17.42
CA ASN A 355 14.59 -13.00 -16.92
C ASN A 355 13.70 -14.18 -16.51
N ASP A 356 13.86 -15.28 -17.23
CA ASP A 356 13.46 -16.62 -16.80
C ASP A 356 14.30 -17.06 -15.59
N HIS A 357 13.66 -17.10 -14.42
CA HIS A 357 14.16 -17.87 -13.27
C HIS A 357 13.25 -19.05 -12.97
N ILE A 358 13.56 -20.13 -13.69
CA ILE A 358 13.73 -21.52 -13.25
C ILE A 358 13.12 -21.85 -11.88
N TYR A 359 12.09 -22.69 -11.95
CA TYR A 359 11.58 -23.62 -10.94
C TYR A 359 12.65 -24.12 -9.96
N ASN A 360 12.47 -23.85 -8.68
CA ASN A 360 13.05 -24.68 -7.62
C ASN A 360 11.96 -25.56 -7.01
N LYS A 361 11.86 -26.80 -7.51
CA LYS A 361 11.18 -27.90 -6.85
C LYS A 361 12.06 -28.36 -5.71
N ASN A 362 11.57 -28.29 -4.47
CA ASN A 362 12.09 -29.15 -3.41
C ASN A 362 10.96 -30.07 -2.91
N PRO A 363 10.92 -31.33 -3.37
CA PRO A 363 10.13 -32.39 -2.77
C PRO A 363 11.03 -33.12 -1.77
N ASN A 364 10.77 -32.97 -0.47
CA ASN A 364 11.06 -33.96 0.57
C ASN A 364 10.96 -33.32 1.95
N THR A 365 9.86 -33.58 2.67
CA THR A 365 9.92 -34.04 4.06
C THR A 365 8.59 -34.73 4.38
N VAL A 366 8.42 -35.93 3.83
CA VAL A 366 7.58 -36.96 4.45
C VAL A 366 8.48 -37.74 5.37
N HIS A 367 8.35 -37.54 6.69
CA HIS A 367 8.49 -38.61 7.67
C HIS A 367 7.79 -38.22 8.98
N LYS A 368 6.55 -38.72 9.09
CA LYS A 368 6.11 -39.60 10.18
C LYS A 368 6.14 -39.01 11.61
N VAL A 369 5.01 -38.46 12.04
CA VAL A 369 4.42 -38.84 13.33
C VAL A 369 2.94 -39.15 13.09
N VAL A 370 2.70 -40.44 12.90
CA VAL A 370 1.44 -41.11 13.20
C VAL A 370 1.23 -40.97 14.71
N LEU A 371 0.05 -40.52 15.13
CA LEU A 371 -0.67 -40.96 16.34
C LEU A 371 -2.06 -40.31 16.36
N ASP A 372 -3.02 -41.07 15.84
CA ASP A 372 -4.34 -41.34 16.40
C ASP A 372 -5.28 -40.19 16.72
N LEU A 373 -6.05 -39.82 15.70
CA LEU A 373 -7.48 -39.52 15.84
C LEU A 373 -8.23 -40.84 16.04
N ASN A 374 -8.52 -41.19 17.30
CA ASN A 374 -9.54 -42.19 17.63
C ASN A 374 -10.07 -41.91 19.05
N LEU A 375 -11.15 -41.14 19.14
CA LEU A 375 -12.04 -41.10 20.31
C LEU A 375 -13.40 -40.51 19.93
N GLN A 376 -14.10 -41.22 19.05
CA GLN A 376 -15.56 -41.17 18.92
C GLN A 376 -16.08 -42.59 18.72
N LYS A 377 -16.42 -43.25 19.82
CA LYS A 377 -17.51 -44.24 19.98
C LYS A 377 -17.27 -45.00 21.27
N GLU A 378 -17.93 -44.58 22.34
CA GLU A 378 -18.63 -45.50 23.24
C GLU A 378 -19.94 -44.81 23.64
N VAL A 379 -20.97 -45.10 22.85
CA VAL A 379 -22.36 -45.13 23.33
C VAL A 379 -22.49 -46.51 23.96
N GLY A 380 -22.62 -46.54 25.27
CA GLY A 380 -22.90 -47.73 26.06
C GLY A 380 -23.70 -47.29 27.27
N GLU A 381 -25.01 -47.47 27.15
CA GLU A 381 -25.98 -47.40 28.23
C GLU A 381 -25.54 -48.31 29.38
N ASP A 382 -25.58 -47.81 30.62
CA ASP A 382 -26.39 -48.42 31.67
C ASP A 382 -26.16 -47.80 33.07
N ASN A 383 -27.31 -47.52 33.70
CA ASN A 383 -27.62 -47.64 35.12
C ASN A 383 -27.21 -46.56 36.14
N ASN A 384 -28.27 -45.86 36.61
CA ASN A 384 -28.65 -45.67 38.02
C ASN A 384 -27.58 -45.22 39.02
N CYS A 385 -27.73 -43.98 39.49
CA CYS A 385 -27.77 -43.74 40.94
C CYS A 385 -28.58 -42.47 41.24
N THR A 386 -29.57 -42.69 42.10
CA THR A 386 -30.53 -41.78 42.70
C THR A 386 -29.88 -40.79 43.67
N ASP A 387 -30.70 -39.87 44.16
CA ASP A 387 -30.55 -39.02 45.35
C ASP A 387 -29.93 -37.63 45.16
N GLY A 388 -30.75 -36.72 44.63
CA GLY A 388 -30.65 -35.30 44.92
C GLY A 388 -31.49 -34.97 46.17
N PRO A 389 -30.97 -34.22 47.17
CA PRO A 389 -31.80 -33.77 48.27
C PRO A 389 -32.60 -32.53 47.86
N ASP A 390 -33.92 -32.65 48.07
CA ASP A 390 -34.88 -31.57 48.17
C ASP A 390 -34.37 -30.42 49.05
N MET A 391 -34.38 -29.20 48.51
CA MET A 391 -34.30 -27.97 49.27
C MET A 391 -35.66 -27.29 49.22
N LEU A 392 -36.59 -27.83 50.03
CA LEU A 392 -37.82 -27.14 50.42
C LEU A 392 -37.47 -25.96 51.32
N PHE A 393 -37.61 -24.75 50.78
CA PHE A 393 -37.71 -23.51 51.55
C PHE A 393 -39.02 -23.54 52.36
N GLN A 394 -38.95 -23.80 53.66
CA GLN A 394 -40.03 -23.47 54.59
C GLN A 394 -39.83 -22.05 55.11
N GLY A 395 -40.71 -21.15 54.67
CA GLY A 395 -40.89 -19.84 55.26
C GLY A 395 -41.55 -19.96 56.64
N VAL A 396 -40.87 -19.44 57.66
CA VAL A 396 -41.44 -19.16 58.98
C VAL A 396 -42.19 -17.83 58.89
N GLY A 397 -43.51 -17.91 58.70
CA GLY A 397 -44.43 -16.80 58.89
C GLY A 397 -44.96 -16.80 60.33
N SER A 398 -44.63 -15.75 61.06
CA SER A 398 -45.08 -15.48 62.43
C SER A 398 -46.61 -15.34 62.52
N THR A 399 -47.22 -16.10 63.42
CA THR A 399 -48.57 -15.84 63.92
C THR A 399 -48.54 -14.71 64.94
N VAL A 400 -49.25 -13.63 64.61
CA VAL A 400 -49.67 -12.59 65.55
C VAL A 400 -50.99 -13.06 66.17
N THR A 401 -51.01 -13.24 67.48
CA THR A 401 -52.24 -13.36 68.27
C THR A 401 -52.72 -11.96 68.67
N LEU A 402 -53.99 -11.69 68.37
CA LEU A 402 -54.82 -10.66 69.02
C LEU A 402 -55.39 -11.22 70.34
#